data_AF-A0A3B6IVZ8-F1
#
_entry.id   AF-A0A3B6IVZ8-F1
#
_cell.length_a   1.000
_cell.length_b   1.000
_cell.length_c   1.000
_cell.angle_alpha   90.00
_cell.angle_beta   90.00
_cell.angle_gamma   90.00
#
_symmetry.space_group_name_H-M   'P 1'
#
loop_
_entity.id
_entity.type
_entity.pdbx_description
1 polymer ?
#
loop_
_entity_poly.entity_id
_entity_poly.type
_entity_poly.pdbx_seq_one_letter_code
_entity_poly.pdbx_strand_id
1 'polypeptide(L)'
;MHYVHAAITKSMRLYPPVPVNFLRAEAADVLPDGTAVGAGWFVAYNSYAMGRMESVWGEDARAYRPERWLDPAEGTFQPDSPFRYIAFHAGPRICLGKEMAYILMKSIVACVLEEFELAVDGAYRPRQVTSLTLRMADGLPVTVKARVN
;
A
#
# COMPACT_ATOMS: atom_id res chain seq x y z
N MET A 1 16.71 -7.71 -3.11
CA MET A 1 16.21 -6.31 -3.15
C MET A 1 15.23 -6.04 -2.00
N HIS A 2 15.66 -6.20 -0.74
CA HIS A 2 14.77 -6.09 0.42
C HIS A 2 14.29 -4.65 0.66
N TYR A 3 15.20 -3.67 0.60
CA TYR A 3 14.83 -2.27 0.81
C TYR A 3 13.82 -1.75 -0.22
N VAL A 4 13.99 -2.10 -1.50
CA VAL A 4 13.03 -1.74 -2.56
C VAL A 4 11.65 -2.38 -2.30
N HIS A 5 11.62 -3.64 -1.88
CA HIS A 5 10.35 -4.30 -1.54
C HIS A 5 9.67 -3.64 -0.32
N ALA A 6 10.45 -3.26 0.70
CA ALA A 6 9.96 -2.54 1.86
C ALA A 6 9.43 -1.14 1.51
N ALA A 7 10.13 -0.40 0.64
CA ALA A 7 9.71 0.92 0.17
C ALA A 7 8.42 0.86 -0.67
N ILE A 8 8.31 -0.12 -1.56
CA ILE A 8 7.08 -0.37 -2.34
C ILE A 8 5.92 -0.73 -1.40
N THR A 9 6.16 -1.61 -0.43
CA THR A 9 5.16 -1.99 0.59
C THR A 9 4.73 -0.81 1.45
N LYS A 10 5.67 0.05 1.87
CA LYS A 10 5.36 1.28 2.59
C LYS A 10 4.50 2.22 1.77
N SER A 11 4.85 2.38 0.49
CA SER A 11 4.14 3.23 -0.46
C SER A 11 2.71 2.78 -0.60
N MET A 12 2.46 1.48 -0.84
CA MET A 12 1.11 0.93 -0.97
C MET A 12 0.33 0.92 0.36
N ARG A 13 1.00 0.86 1.52
CA ARG A 13 0.30 1.02 2.81
C ARG A 13 -0.30 2.42 2.96
N LEU A 14 0.43 3.46 2.54
CA LEU A 14 -0.04 4.84 2.60
C LEU A 14 -0.95 5.17 1.40
N TYR A 15 -0.65 4.66 0.22
CA TYR A 15 -1.37 4.96 -1.01
C TYR A 15 -1.77 3.64 -1.69
N PRO A 16 -2.70 2.89 -1.10
CA PRO A 16 -3.15 1.63 -1.67
C PRO A 16 -3.83 1.89 -3.02
N PRO A 17 -3.55 1.07 -4.06
CA PRO A 17 -4.19 1.22 -5.36
C PRO A 17 -5.72 1.18 -5.26
N VAL A 18 -6.28 0.33 -4.40
CA VAL A 18 -7.73 0.25 -4.12
C VAL A 18 -7.96 0.71 -2.67
N PRO A 19 -8.38 1.98 -2.45
CA PRO A 19 -8.46 2.57 -1.11
C PRO A 19 -9.69 2.12 -0.30
N VAL A 20 -10.76 1.68 -0.97
CA VAL A 20 -11.97 1.15 -0.34
C VAL A 20 -12.39 -0.09 -1.10
N ASN A 21 -12.67 -1.17 -0.39
CA ASN A 21 -13.19 -2.40 -0.99
C ASN A 21 -14.53 -2.77 -0.33
N PHE A 22 -15.39 -3.41 -1.09
CA PHE A 22 -16.74 -3.79 -0.69
C PHE A 22 -16.91 -5.30 -0.77
N LEU A 23 -17.58 -5.85 0.23
CA LEU A 23 -18.07 -7.21 0.30
C LEU A 23 -19.60 -7.15 0.43
N ARG A 24 -20.29 -8.21 0.00
CA ARG A 24 -21.73 -8.37 0.22
C ARG A 24 -21.93 -9.56 1.14
N ALA A 25 -22.62 -9.38 2.25
CA ALA A 25 -22.97 -10.45 3.16
C ALA A 25 -23.97 -11.40 2.49
N GLU A 26 -23.65 -12.70 2.44
CA GLU A 26 -24.53 -13.71 1.86
C GLU A 26 -25.68 -14.06 2.82
N ALA A 27 -25.36 -14.20 4.11
CA ALA A 27 -26.30 -14.42 5.20
C ALA A 27 -26.09 -13.35 6.28
N ALA A 28 -27.04 -13.28 7.23
CA ALA A 28 -26.85 -12.43 8.41
C ALA A 28 -25.70 -12.96 9.27
N ASP A 29 -24.91 -12.05 9.83
CA ASP A 29 -23.72 -12.38 10.62
C ASP A 29 -23.46 -11.29 11.68
N VAL A 30 -22.52 -11.55 12.59
CA VAL A 30 -22.07 -10.61 13.62
C VAL A 30 -20.56 -10.45 13.53
N LEU A 31 -20.10 -9.22 13.30
CA LEU A 31 -18.68 -8.91 13.24
C LEU A 31 -18.00 -9.10 14.62
N PRO A 32 -16.65 -9.21 14.66
CA PRO A 32 -15.94 -9.46 15.93
C PRO A 32 -16.16 -8.42 17.04
N ASP A 33 -16.63 -7.23 16.71
CA ASP A 33 -16.97 -6.17 17.66
C ASP A 33 -18.44 -6.20 18.15
N GLY A 34 -19.21 -7.20 17.72
CA GLY A 34 -20.63 -7.34 18.02
C GLY A 34 -21.56 -6.64 17.03
N THR A 35 -21.03 -5.97 15.99
CA THR A 35 -21.86 -5.31 14.97
C THR A 35 -22.63 -6.33 14.13
N ALA A 36 -23.96 -6.26 14.16
CA ALA A 36 -24.81 -7.11 13.33
C ALA A 36 -24.82 -6.65 11.86
N VAL A 37 -24.71 -7.60 10.94
CA VAL A 37 -24.76 -7.40 9.49
C VAL A 37 -25.90 -8.25 8.93
N GLY A 38 -26.82 -7.62 8.19
CA GLY A 38 -27.92 -8.33 7.55
C GLY A 38 -27.53 -9.04 6.26
N ALA A 39 -28.27 -10.08 5.89
CA ALA A 39 -28.12 -10.71 4.58
C ALA A 39 -28.32 -9.69 3.44
N GLY A 40 -27.42 -9.71 2.47
CA GLY A 40 -27.41 -8.80 1.33
C GLY A 40 -26.80 -7.42 1.59
N TRP A 41 -26.43 -7.09 2.83
CA TRP A 41 -25.79 -5.80 3.13
C TRP A 41 -24.40 -5.71 2.51
N PHE A 42 -24.01 -4.50 2.10
CA PHE A 42 -22.64 -4.20 1.73
C PHE A 42 -21.82 -3.83 2.96
N VAL A 43 -20.67 -4.49 3.11
CA VAL A 43 -19.67 -4.19 4.14
C VAL A 43 -18.44 -3.66 3.43
N ALA A 44 -17.92 -2.53 3.89
CA ALA A 44 -16.74 -1.91 3.31
C ALA A 44 -15.60 -1.83 4.32
N TYR A 45 -14.37 -1.99 3.84
CA TYR A 45 -13.19 -1.60 4.59
C TYR A 45 -12.36 -0.59 3.79
N ASN A 46 -11.75 0.34 4.51
CA ASN A 46 -10.99 1.43 3.93
C ASN A 46 -9.49 1.22 4.20
N SER A 47 -8.79 0.64 3.23
CA SER A 47 -7.36 0.38 3.31
C SER A 47 -6.54 1.65 3.45
N TYR A 48 -6.99 2.76 2.86
CA TYR A 48 -6.33 4.06 2.96
C TYR A 48 -6.38 4.62 4.39
N ALA A 49 -7.52 4.52 5.06
CA ALA A 49 -7.69 4.93 6.44
C ALA A 49 -6.96 3.99 7.40
N MET A 50 -7.15 2.67 7.24
CA MET A 50 -6.48 1.64 8.05
C MET A 50 -4.95 1.76 7.98
N GLY A 51 -4.38 2.11 6.82
CA GLY A 51 -2.96 2.37 6.64
C GLY A 51 -2.42 3.58 7.42
N ARG A 52 -3.28 4.38 8.05
CA ARG A 52 -2.92 5.59 8.84
C ARG A 52 -3.45 5.56 10.28
N MET A 53 -4.15 4.50 10.68
CA MET A 53 -4.68 4.37 12.03
C MET A 53 -3.54 4.03 13.01
N GLU A 54 -3.40 4.86 14.05
CA GLU A 54 -2.40 4.65 15.11
C GLU A 54 -2.70 3.38 15.93
N SER A 55 -3.97 3.05 16.12
CA SER A 55 -4.38 1.78 16.76
C SER A 55 -3.93 0.53 15.99
N VAL A 56 -3.63 0.67 14.69
CA VAL A 56 -3.13 -0.43 13.85
C VAL A 56 -1.61 -0.35 13.71
N TRP A 57 -1.04 0.83 13.47
CA TRP A 57 0.35 1.00 13.03
C TRP A 57 1.30 1.69 14.01
N GLY A 58 0.80 2.11 15.19
CA GLY A 58 1.51 2.90 16.18
C GLY A 58 1.52 4.40 15.86
N GLU A 59 2.14 5.21 16.72
CA GLU A 59 2.20 6.68 16.61
C GLU A 59 2.77 7.17 15.27
N ASP A 60 3.70 6.40 14.68
CA ASP A 60 4.32 6.71 13.40
C ASP A 60 3.49 6.21 12.19
N ALA A 61 2.19 5.93 12.38
CA ALA A 61 1.29 5.42 11.36
C ALA A 61 1.26 6.28 10.09
N ARG A 62 1.58 7.57 10.16
CA ARG A 62 1.62 8.48 9.00
C ARG A 62 3.01 8.68 8.41
N ALA A 63 4.08 8.34 9.13
CA ALA A 63 5.46 8.55 8.67
C ALA A 63 5.81 7.60 7.52
N TYR A 64 6.57 8.06 6.51
CA TYR A 64 7.13 7.19 5.47
C TYR A 64 8.44 6.55 5.96
N ARG A 65 8.38 5.33 6.51
CA ARG A 65 9.52 4.60 7.09
C ARG A 65 9.56 3.14 6.61
N PRO A 66 10.22 2.83 5.46
CA PRO A 66 10.39 1.46 4.94
C PRO A 66 11.06 0.49 5.93
N GLU A 67 11.84 1.01 6.87
CA GLU A 67 12.64 0.23 7.81
C GLU A 67 11.77 -0.63 8.74
N ARG A 68 10.47 -0.32 8.90
CA ARG A 68 9.58 -1.16 9.72
C ARG A 68 9.31 -2.55 9.14
N TRP A 69 9.58 -2.78 7.85
CA TRP A 69 9.49 -4.11 7.24
C TRP A 69 10.86 -4.76 7.10
N LEU A 70 11.89 -4.24 7.76
CA LEU A 70 13.23 -4.79 7.69
C LEU A 70 13.60 -5.39 9.04
N ASP A 71 14.21 -6.56 8.99
CA ASP A 71 14.93 -7.10 10.13
C ASP A 71 16.07 -6.13 10.52
N PRO A 72 16.14 -5.63 11.77
CA PRO A 72 17.16 -4.66 12.16
C PRO A 72 18.60 -5.19 12.10
N ALA A 73 18.81 -6.51 12.21
CA ALA A 73 20.13 -7.12 12.17
C ALA A 73 20.53 -7.47 10.73
N GLU A 74 19.62 -8.10 9.98
CA GLU A 74 19.93 -8.69 8.67
C GLU A 74 19.50 -7.80 7.49
N GLY A 75 18.67 -6.79 7.72
CA GLY A 75 18.09 -5.94 6.67
C GLY A 75 17.17 -6.72 5.71
N THR A 76 16.72 -7.91 6.11
CA THR A 76 15.83 -8.76 5.31
C THR A 76 14.39 -8.32 5.44
N PHE A 77 13.60 -8.47 4.37
CA PHE A 77 12.20 -8.06 4.38
C PHE A 77 11.36 -9.00 5.23
N GLN A 78 10.62 -8.43 6.18
CA GLN A 78 9.69 -9.13 7.07
C GLN A 78 8.25 -8.69 6.76
N PRO A 79 7.43 -9.55 6.14
CA PRO A 79 6.03 -9.23 5.87
C PRO A 79 5.22 -9.14 7.16
N ASP A 80 4.26 -8.21 7.19
CA ASP A 80 3.23 -8.16 8.23
C ASP A 80 2.04 -9.07 7.85
N SER A 81 1.14 -9.33 8.79
CA SER A 81 -0.10 -10.06 8.55
C SER A 81 -0.91 -9.44 7.40
N PRO A 82 -1.43 -10.25 6.45
CA PRO A 82 -2.31 -9.74 5.38
C PRO A 82 -3.56 -9.02 5.90
N PHE A 83 -4.01 -9.34 7.12
CA PHE A 83 -5.18 -8.70 7.76
C PHE A 83 -4.85 -7.32 8.36
N ARG A 84 -3.56 -7.04 8.58
CA ARG A 84 -3.05 -5.74 9.03
C ARG A 84 -2.58 -4.91 7.84
N TYR A 85 -1.85 -5.53 6.91
CA TYR A 85 -1.46 -4.98 5.62
C TYR A 85 -2.39 -5.45 4.49
N ILE A 86 -3.54 -4.81 4.36
CA ILE A 86 -4.63 -5.26 3.47
C ILE A 86 -4.55 -4.71 2.03
N ALA A 87 -3.40 -4.18 1.58
CA ALA A 87 -3.25 -3.62 0.24
C ALA A 87 -3.51 -4.64 -0.89
N PHE A 88 -3.31 -5.93 -0.60
CA PHE A 88 -3.62 -7.05 -1.50
C PHE A 88 -4.79 -7.91 -0.99
N HIS A 89 -5.58 -7.39 -0.05
CA HIS A 89 -6.62 -8.12 0.68
C HIS A 89 -6.04 -9.27 1.52
N ALA A 90 -6.93 -10.08 2.10
CA ALA A 90 -6.59 -11.23 2.93
C ALA A 90 -7.57 -12.39 2.70
N GLY A 91 -7.24 -13.57 3.21
CA GLY A 91 -8.09 -14.75 3.13
C GLY A 91 -8.15 -15.38 1.73
N PRO A 92 -9.18 -16.20 1.45
CA PRO A 92 -9.28 -17.00 0.21
C PRO A 92 -9.35 -16.17 -1.08
N ARG A 93 -9.69 -14.88 -0.98
CA ARG A 93 -9.80 -13.94 -2.10
C ARG A 93 -8.66 -12.92 -2.11
N ILE A 94 -7.52 -13.26 -1.50
CA ILE A 94 -6.28 -12.49 -1.60
C ILE A 94 -5.92 -12.28 -3.08
N CYS A 95 -5.36 -11.11 -3.42
CA CYS A 95 -5.02 -10.77 -4.79
C CYS A 95 -4.07 -11.80 -5.40
N LEU A 96 -4.56 -12.52 -6.41
CA LEU A 96 -3.80 -13.52 -7.16
C LEU A 96 -2.55 -12.91 -7.83
N GLY A 97 -2.61 -11.63 -8.19
CA GLY A 97 -1.53 -10.90 -8.84
C GLY A 97 -0.47 -10.34 -7.88
N LYS A 98 -0.56 -10.56 -6.56
CA LYS A 98 0.33 -9.95 -5.56
C LYS A 98 1.81 -10.16 -5.89
N GLU A 99 2.24 -11.41 -6.06
CA GLU A 99 3.65 -11.73 -6.26
C GLU A 99 4.16 -11.20 -7.61
N MET A 100 3.35 -11.33 -8.66
CA MET A 100 3.65 -10.76 -9.98
C MET A 100 3.80 -9.23 -9.91
N ALA A 101 2.89 -8.53 -9.21
CA ALA A 101 2.94 -7.10 -9.05
C ALA A 101 4.23 -6.65 -8.35
N TYR A 102 4.64 -7.35 -7.28
CA TYR A 102 5.91 -7.05 -6.61
C TYR A 102 7.12 -7.27 -7.51
N ILE A 103 7.14 -8.33 -8.33
CA ILE A 103 8.22 -8.54 -9.31
C ILE A 103 8.29 -7.35 -10.27
N LEU A 104 7.16 -7.00 -10.91
CA LEU A 104 7.10 -5.92 -11.90
C LEU A 104 7.50 -4.56 -11.30
N MET A 105 6.95 -4.20 -10.13
CA MET A 105 7.28 -2.92 -9.48
C MET A 105 8.75 -2.83 -9.10
N LYS A 106 9.32 -3.91 -8.55
CA LYS A 106 10.77 -3.94 -8.22
C LYS A 106 11.63 -3.82 -9.48
N SER A 107 11.29 -4.52 -10.56
CA SER A 107 12.02 -4.44 -11.82
C SER A 107 11.99 -3.02 -12.38
N ILE A 108 10.83 -2.36 -12.41
CA ILE A 108 10.71 -0.97 -12.86
C ILE A 108 11.56 -0.04 -11.99
N VAL A 109 11.47 -0.15 -10.67
CA VAL A 109 12.26 0.67 -9.75
C VAL A 109 13.77 0.43 -9.93
N ALA A 110 14.19 -0.82 -10.12
CA ALA A 110 15.58 -1.16 -10.38
C ALA A 110 16.10 -0.47 -11.63
N CYS A 111 15.44 -0.69 -12.78
CA CYS A 111 15.87 -0.15 -14.06
C CYS A 111 15.86 1.38 -14.07
N VAL A 112 14.86 2.00 -13.45
CA VAL A 112 14.78 3.46 -13.39
C VAL A 112 15.88 4.06 -12.52
N LEU A 113 16.15 3.49 -11.34
CA LEU A 113 17.16 4.04 -10.43
C LEU A 113 18.60 3.72 -10.85
N GLU A 114 18.80 2.64 -11.62
CA GLU A 114 20.07 2.30 -12.25
C GLU A 114 20.48 3.34 -13.29
N GLU A 115 19.55 3.74 -14.16
CA GLU A 115 19.82 4.64 -15.29
C GLU A 115 19.61 6.13 -14.96
N PHE A 116 18.80 6.45 -13.96
CA PHE A 116 18.36 7.83 -13.72
C PHE A 116 18.44 8.26 -12.25
N GLU A 117 18.71 9.55 -12.08
CA GLU A 117 18.44 10.30 -10.86
C GLU A 117 17.11 11.04 -11.01
N LEU A 118 16.23 10.88 -10.02
CA LEU A 118 14.91 11.49 -9.99
C LEU A 118 14.86 12.55 -8.89
N ALA A 119 14.42 13.76 -9.24
CA ALA A 119 14.14 14.81 -8.28
C ALA A 119 12.68 15.26 -8.37
N VAL A 120 12.05 15.42 -7.21
CA VAL A 120 10.67 15.89 -7.04
C VAL A 120 10.70 17.09 -6.11
N ASP A 121 9.88 18.10 -6.39
CA ASP A 121 9.68 19.20 -5.46
C ASP A 121 9.04 18.69 -4.15
N GLY A 122 9.78 18.77 -3.04
CA GLY A 122 9.33 18.34 -1.72
C GLY A 122 8.15 19.14 -1.16
N ALA A 123 7.84 20.31 -1.73
CA ALA A 123 6.65 21.09 -1.40
C ALA A 123 5.41 20.63 -2.20
N TYR A 124 5.59 19.96 -3.34
CA TYR A 124 4.49 19.50 -4.16
C TYR A 124 3.64 18.46 -3.41
N ARG A 125 2.32 18.68 -3.39
CA ARG A 125 1.35 17.76 -2.78
C ARG A 125 0.34 17.37 -3.85
N PRO A 126 0.46 16.17 -4.46
CA PRO A 126 -0.46 15.77 -5.50
C PRO A 126 -1.87 15.63 -4.94
N ARG A 127 -2.83 16.25 -5.62
CA ARG A 127 -4.24 16.06 -5.31
C ARG A 127 -4.63 14.63 -5.63
N GLN A 128 -5.20 13.96 -4.64
CA GLN A 128 -5.64 12.58 -4.77
C GLN A 128 -7.03 12.53 -5.39
N VAL A 129 -7.21 11.60 -6.33
CA VAL A 129 -8.51 11.29 -6.93
C VAL A 129 -8.82 9.83 -6.63
N THR A 130 -9.92 9.62 -5.92
CA THR A 130 -10.47 8.30 -5.65
C THR A 130 -11.46 7.94 -6.76
N SER A 131 -11.08 6.98 -7.60
CA SER A 131 -11.96 6.34 -8.59
C SER A 131 -11.92 4.82 -8.31
N LEU A 132 -11.90 3.96 -9.34
CA LEU A 132 -11.59 2.55 -9.16
C LEU A 132 -10.23 2.34 -8.49
N THR A 133 -9.27 3.19 -8.84
CA THR A 133 -7.97 3.27 -8.15
C THR A 133 -7.72 4.65 -7.57
N LEU A 134 -6.83 4.70 -6.57
CA LEU A 134 -6.28 5.94 -6.05
C LEU A 134 -5.18 6.44 -7.01
N ARG A 135 -5.36 7.64 -7.55
CA ARG A 135 -4.40 8.25 -8.48
C ARG A 135 -4.14 9.72 -8.17
N MET A 136 -3.05 10.24 -8.70
CA MET A 136 -2.73 11.67 -8.68
C MET A 136 -3.48 12.35 -9.83
N ALA A 137 -4.24 13.40 -9.53
CA ALA A 137 -5.09 14.06 -10.52
C ALA A 137 -4.26 14.71 -11.63
N ASP A 138 -3.19 15.39 -11.22
CA ASP A 138 -2.38 16.28 -12.06
C ASP A 138 -1.00 15.64 -12.33
N GLY A 139 -0.88 14.34 -12.07
CA GLY A 139 0.38 13.60 -12.13
C GLY A 139 1.39 14.02 -11.06
N LEU A 140 2.63 13.60 -11.26
CA LEU A 140 3.78 13.98 -10.44
C LEU A 140 4.84 14.59 -11.35
N PRO A 141 5.08 15.91 -11.29
CA PRO A 141 6.21 16.51 -11.97
C PRO A 141 7.52 15.96 -11.39
N VAL A 142 8.34 15.35 -12.25
CA VAL A 142 9.64 14.77 -11.88
C VAL A 142 10.70 15.34 -12.82
N THR A 143 11.81 15.81 -12.24
CA THR A 143 13.03 16.10 -13.01
C THR A 143 13.84 14.82 -13.10
N VAL A 144 14.18 14.42 -14.33
CA VAL A 144 14.94 13.20 -14.61
C VAL A 144 16.30 13.59 -15.17
N LYS A 145 17.37 13.02 -14.63
CA LYS A 145 18.73 13.16 -15.15
C LYS A 145 19.31 11.77 -15.36
N ALA A 146 20.01 11.56 -16.47
CA ALA A 146 20.78 10.33 -16.65
C ALA A 146 21.83 10.24 -15.55
N ARG A 147 21.98 9.07 -14.93
CA ARG A 147 23.01 8.80 -13.94
C ARG A 147 24.33 8.67 -14.69
N VAL A 148 25.29 9.53 -14.36
CA VAL A 148 26.66 9.41 -14.83
C VAL A 148 27.39 8.57 -13.78
N ASN A 149 27.77 7.35 -14.14
CA ASN A 149 28.60 6.49 -13.28
C ASN A 149 30.01 7.06 -13.13
#